data_AF-A0A1F2VM08-F1
#
_entry.id   AF-A0A1F2VM08-F1
#
_cell.length_a   1.000
_cell.length_b   1.000
_cell.length_c   1.000
_cell.angle_alpha   90.00
_cell.angle_beta   90.00
_cell.angle_gamma   90.00
#
_symmetry.space_group_name_H-M   'P 1'
#
loop_
_entity.id
_entity.type
_entity.pdbx_description
1 polymer ?
#
loop_
_entity_poly.entity_id
_entity_poly.type
_entity_poly.pdbx_seq_one_letter_code
_entity_poly.pdbx_strand_id
1 'polypeptide(L)'
;MAYFTEREGDVPPQTDDHISTEFIEATRGWLEGLCERGWLARGFPRRCSDPPQQIIGTNRNAFWGEALTSLRFDSPDPDYLLGDSLPLRVLNLLEFVHRHVAYPMNADWHAHFSHHHLDFDGPRGKAEFLAEVNDLFTRFGLAYRLEQDTEGRGHVGRIVPPTLETIIVVGFHTGDTTLDEMLENSVRQFRDPNPTSHRAAVELLWDVFERLKTIEIPQDKQKNASADQLLTKAANKNEIKALLEAEFAALTGIGNGYTIRHHETYKTSIDTDLDFDWLFLRMFSVIWRVLRATGRV
;
A
#
# COMPACT_ATOMS: atom_id res chain seq x y z
N MET A 1 3.61 0.73 24.63
CA MET A 1 4.71 0.35 25.56
C MET A 1 5.38 -0.86 24.96
N ALA A 2 6.67 -0.78 24.63
CA ALA A 2 7.35 -1.81 23.85
C ALA A 2 7.51 -3.13 24.63
N TYR A 3 7.24 -4.26 23.99
CA TYR A 3 7.46 -5.60 24.55
C TYR A 3 8.95 -5.89 24.73
N PHE A 4 9.29 -6.93 25.50
CA PHE A 4 10.69 -7.26 25.77
C PHE A 4 11.50 -7.49 24.48
N THR A 5 10.98 -8.29 23.54
CA THR A 5 11.62 -8.56 22.25
C THR A 5 11.86 -7.29 21.43
N GLU A 6 10.86 -6.39 21.40
CA GLU A 6 10.99 -5.10 20.73
C GLU A 6 12.08 -4.22 21.34
N ARG A 7 12.24 -4.24 22.67
CA ARG A 7 13.30 -3.46 23.35
C ARG A 7 14.69 -4.03 23.14
N GLU A 8 14.80 -5.35 22.98
CA GLU A 8 16.07 -6.03 22.69
C GLU A 8 16.44 -5.98 21.19
N GLY A 9 15.62 -5.35 20.35
CA GLY A 9 15.84 -5.26 18.90
C GLY A 9 15.50 -6.54 18.14
N ASP A 10 14.84 -7.49 18.79
CA ASP A 10 14.37 -8.75 18.20
C ASP A 10 12.99 -8.55 17.56
N VAL A 11 12.96 -7.67 16.57
CA VAL A 11 11.79 -7.38 15.73
C VAL A 11 12.10 -7.88 14.32
N PRO A 12 11.22 -8.68 13.70
CA PRO A 12 11.46 -9.15 12.35
C PRO A 12 11.53 -7.97 11.36
N PRO A 13 12.37 -8.06 10.32
CA PRO A 13 12.36 -7.07 9.25
C PRO A 13 11.00 -7.06 8.55
N GLN A 14 10.51 -5.88 8.19
CA GLN A 14 9.23 -5.70 7.49
C GLN A 14 9.37 -5.98 5.99
N THR A 15 9.60 -7.24 5.64
CA THR A 15 9.83 -7.70 4.27
C THR A 15 8.82 -8.74 3.80
N ASP A 16 7.97 -9.23 4.69
CA ASP A 16 6.99 -10.28 4.38
C ASP A 16 5.70 -9.68 3.80
N ASP A 17 5.32 -10.05 2.59
CA ASP A 17 4.05 -9.68 1.96
C ASP A 17 2.99 -10.79 2.09
N HIS A 18 3.32 -11.90 2.75
CA HIS A 18 2.38 -12.96 3.04
C HIS A 18 1.60 -12.67 4.34
N ILE A 19 0.30 -12.43 4.20
CA ILE A 19 -0.61 -12.29 5.35
C ILE A 19 -0.92 -13.68 5.90
N SER A 20 -0.26 -14.04 7.02
CA SER A 20 -0.42 -15.35 7.64
C SER A 20 -1.72 -15.50 8.44
N THR A 21 -2.15 -16.74 8.65
CA THR A 21 -3.28 -17.08 9.52
C THR A 21 -3.05 -16.60 10.95
N GLU A 22 -1.81 -16.60 11.45
CA GLU A 22 -1.48 -16.08 12.78
C GLU A 22 -1.71 -14.56 12.89
N PHE A 23 -1.32 -13.79 11.86
CA PHE A 23 -1.57 -12.35 11.82
C PHE A 23 -3.08 -12.06 11.78
N ILE A 24 -3.80 -12.83 10.99
CA ILE A 24 -5.25 -12.75 10.86
C ILE A 24 -5.94 -12.97 12.22
N GLU A 25 -5.60 -14.05 12.93
CA GLU A 25 -6.19 -14.35 14.24
C GLU A 25 -5.77 -13.34 15.33
N ALA A 26 -4.53 -12.84 15.29
CA ALA A 26 -4.11 -11.76 16.17
C ALA A 26 -4.90 -10.47 15.91
N THR A 27 -5.13 -10.14 14.65
CA THR A 27 -5.95 -8.98 14.24
C THR A 27 -7.38 -9.14 14.72
N ARG A 28 -7.97 -10.34 14.61
CA ARG A 28 -9.31 -10.66 15.13
C ARG A 28 -9.41 -10.37 16.63
N GLY A 29 -8.52 -10.96 17.43
CA GLY A 29 -8.53 -10.78 18.89
C GLY A 29 -8.33 -9.32 19.30
N TRP A 30 -7.47 -8.60 18.58
CA TRP A 30 -7.25 -7.17 18.78
C TRP A 30 -8.49 -6.32 18.45
N LEU A 31 -9.18 -6.60 17.33
CA LEU A 31 -10.43 -5.93 16.94
C LEU A 31 -11.56 -6.17 17.93
N GLU A 32 -11.70 -7.39 18.45
CA GLU A 32 -12.67 -7.69 19.52
C GLU A 32 -12.36 -6.86 20.78
N GLY A 33 -11.08 -6.70 21.13
CA GLY A 33 -10.65 -5.80 22.18
C GLY A 33 -11.05 -4.34 21.95
N LEU A 34 -10.98 -3.84 20.71
CA LEU A 34 -11.44 -2.48 20.36
C LEU A 34 -12.96 -2.33 20.53
N CYS A 35 -13.73 -3.34 20.11
CA CYS A 35 -15.18 -3.40 20.34
C CYS A 35 -15.53 -3.37 21.83
N GLU A 36 -14.83 -4.16 22.66
CA GLU A 36 -15.03 -4.17 24.11
C GLU A 36 -14.73 -2.81 24.75
N ARG A 37 -13.67 -2.14 24.30
CA ARG A 37 -13.29 -0.82 24.80
C ARG A 37 -14.19 0.31 24.28
N GLY A 38 -15.09 0.05 23.33
CA GLY A 38 -16.02 1.04 22.79
C GLY A 38 -15.45 1.95 21.70
N TRP A 39 -14.33 1.60 21.09
CA TRP A 39 -13.65 2.43 20.07
C TRP A 39 -14.45 2.61 18.78
N LEU A 40 -15.44 1.74 18.57
CA LEU A 40 -16.34 1.75 17.42
C LEU A 40 -17.75 2.24 17.77
N ALA A 41 -17.98 2.60 19.04
CA ALA A 41 -19.32 2.90 19.57
C ALA A 41 -19.94 4.16 18.97
N ARG A 42 -19.12 5.10 18.48
CA ARG A 42 -19.62 6.31 17.81
C ARG A 42 -20.38 5.98 16.52
N GLY A 43 -19.82 5.09 15.70
CA GLY A 43 -20.44 4.63 14.44
C GLY A 43 -21.46 3.52 14.65
N PHE A 44 -21.23 2.67 15.65
CA PHE A 44 -22.04 1.47 15.92
C PHE A 44 -22.50 1.45 17.39
N PRO A 45 -23.45 2.31 17.78
CA PRO A 45 -23.77 2.51 19.19
C PRO A 45 -24.60 1.36 19.77
N ARG A 46 -24.14 0.80 20.88
CA ARG A 46 -24.99 0.16 21.89
C ARG A 46 -25.45 1.27 22.84
N ARG A 47 -26.75 1.39 23.03
CA ARG A 47 -27.36 2.49 23.79
C ARG A 47 -27.89 2.03 25.13
N CYS A 48 -27.87 2.93 26.11
CA CYS A 48 -28.59 2.76 27.36
C CYS A 48 -30.10 2.61 27.08
N SER A 49 -30.78 1.78 27.86
CA SER A 49 -32.24 1.62 27.79
C SER A 49 -32.99 2.88 28.24
N ASP A 50 -32.37 3.69 29.10
CA ASP A 50 -33.01 4.88 29.65
C ASP A 50 -32.86 6.09 28.72
N PRO A 51 -33.91 6.94 28.61
CA PRO A 51 -33.81 8.22 27.91
C PRO A 51 -32.67 9.09 28.48
N PRO A 52 -31.87 9.77 27.64
CA PRO A 52 -32.03 9.96 26.19
C PRO A 52 -31.32 8.88 25.32
N GLN A 53 -31.11 7.67 25.84
CA GLN A 53 -30.46 6.54 25.15
C GLN A 53 -29.02 6.85 24.72
N GLN A 54 -28.24 7.36 25.68
CA GLN A 54 -26.83 7.69 25.48
C GLN A 54 -26.01 6.44 25.13
N ILE A 55 -24.87 6.64 24.47
CA ILE A 55 -24.01 5.56 23.99
C ILE A 55 -23.23 4.98 25.17
N ILE A 56 -23.21 3.65 25.29
CA ILE A 56 -22.56 2.91 26.40
C ILE A 56 -21.54 1.88 25.91
N GLY A 57 -21.28 1.83 24.60
CA GLY A 57 -20.31 0.92 24.01
C GLY A 57 -20.67 0.56 22.58
N THR A 58 -19.94 -0.39 22.02
CA THR A 58 -20.11 -0.83 20.64
C THR A 58 -21.20 -1.89 20.53
N ASN A 59 -22.10 -1.73 19.55
CA ASN A 59 -23.01 -2.78 19.10
C ASN A 59 -22.25 -3.64 18.06
N ARG A 60 -21.75 -4.81 18.50
CA ARG A 60 -20.92 -5.69 17.68
C ARG A 60 -21.67 -6.24 16.47
N ASN A 61 -22.94 -6.60 16.63
CA ASN A 61 -23.74 -7.12 15.52
C ASN A 61 -23.94 -6.06 14.43
N ALA A 62 -24.11 -4.79 14.82
CA ALA A 62 -24.21 -3.69 13.87
C ALA A 62 -22.86 -3.42 13.17
N PHE A 63 -21.75 -3.41 13.92
CA PHE A 63 -20.41 -3.24 13.36
C PHE A 63 -20.07 -4.32 12.33
N TRP A 64 -20.17 -5.58 12.73
CA TRP A 64 -19.86 -6.71 11.84
C TRP A 64 -20.84 -6.75 10.66
N GLY A 65 -22.14 -6.51 10.88
CA GLY A 65 -23.14 -6.41 9.81
C GLY A 65 -22.82 -5.35 8.76
N GLU A 66 -22.33 -4.17 9.17
CA GLU A 66 -21.92 -3.12 8.24
C GLU A 66 -20.61 -3.48 7.54
N ALA A 67 -19.61 -4.01 8.25
CA ALA A 67 -18.34 -4.44 7.66
C ALA A 67 -18.57 -5.47 6.55
N LEU A 68 -19.45 -6.45 6.80
CA LEU A 68 -19.87 -7.46 5.84
C LEU A 68 -20.45 -6.87 4.56
N THR A 69 -21.37 -5.93 4.72
CA THR A 69 -22.08 -5.29 3.61
C THR A 69 -21.13 -4.39 2.81
N SER A 70 -20.37 -3.55 3.51
CA SER A 70 -19.45 -2.58 2.91
C SER A 70 -18.28 -3.25 2.20
N LEU A 71 -17.73 -4.33 2.75
CA LEU A 71 -16.57 -5.04 2.20
C LEU A 71 -16.95 -6.22 1.30
N ARG A 72 -18.26 -6.43 1.09
CA ARG A 72 -18.82 -7.49 0.23
C ARG A 72 -18.27 -8.87 0.58
N PHE A 73 -18.27 -9.19 1.86
CA PHE A 73 -17.88 -10.50 2.33
C PHE A 73 -19.02 -11.51 2.05
N ASP A 74 -18.64 -12.70 1.56
CA ASP A 74 -19.60 -13.71 1.09
C ASP A 74 -20.37 -14.41 2.22
N SER A 75 -19.95 -14.22 3.48
CA SER A 75 -20.57 -14.83 4.64
C SER A 75 -20.53 -13.88 5.83
N PRO A 76 -21.61 -13.78 6.62
CA PRO A 76 -21.68 -12.99 7.84
C PRO A 76 -20.88 -13.54 9.01
N ASP A 77 -20.31 -14.74 8.85
CA ASP A 77 -19.53 -15.40 9.87
C ASP A 77 -18.13 -14.75 9.97
N PRO A 78 -17.75 -14.18 11.14
CA PRO A 78 -16.38 -13.70 11.38
C PRO A 78 -15.32 -14.76 11.04
N ASP A 79 -15.61 -16.05 11.21
CA ASP A 79 -14.67 -17.14 10.89
C ASP A 79 -14.43 -17.26 9.39
N TYR A 80 -15.35 -16.78 8.55
CA TYR A 80 -15.24 -16.71 7.10
C TYR A 80 -14.57 -15.42 6.59
N LEU A 81 -14.50 -14.38 7.42
CA LEU A 81 -13.85 -13.09 7.09
C LEU A 81 -12.34 -13.15 6.99
N LEU A 82 -11.80 -14.23 7.53
CA LEU A 82 -10.41 -14.40 7.91
C LEU A 82 -9.92 -15.81 7.53
N GLY A 83 -10.66 -16.53 6.67
CA GLY A 83 -10.21 -17.78 6.09
C GLY A 83 -9.12 -17.57 5.03
N ASP A 84 -8.28 -18.59 4.83
CA ASP A 84 -7.05 -18.58 4.01
C ASP A 84 -7.23 -18.15 2.54
N SER A 85 -8.46 -18.01 2.04
CA SER A 85 -8.72 -17.83 0.61
C SER A 85 -8.56 -16.39 0.11
N LEU A 86 -8.58 -15.36 0.99
CA LEU A 86 -8.52 -13.95 0.56
C LEU A 86 -7.79 -13.04 1.57
N PRO A 87 -6.46 -13.17 1.71
CA PRO A 87 -5.64 -12.43 2.68
C PRO A 87 -5.82 -10.90 2.65
N LEU A 88 -6.09 -10.30 1.48
CA LEU A 88 -6.29 -8.85 1.36
C LEU A 88 -7.54 -8.32 2.09
N ARG A 89 -8.48 -9.19 2.48
CA ARG A 89 -9.70 -8.79 3.21
C ARG A 89 -9.39 -8.18 4.57
N VAL A 90 -8.35 -8.65 5.26
CA VAL A 90 -7.97 -8.08 6.56
C VAL A 90 -7.47 -6.64 6.39
N LEU A 91 -6.76 -6.34 5.30
CA LEU A 91 -6.29 -4.97 5.04
C LEU A 91 -7.47 -4.02 4.76
N ASN A 92 -8.44 -4.46 3.95
CA ASN A 92 -9.68 -3.72 3.72
C ASN A 92 -10.47 -3.49 5.02
N LEU A 93 -10.49 -4.50 5.92
CA LEU A 93 -11.12 -4.38 7.23
C LEU A 93 -10.40 -3.34 8.09
N LEU A 94 -9.07 -3.29 8.09
CA LEU A 94 -8.31 -2.28 8.83
C LEU A 94 -8.62 -0.86 8.32
N GLU A 95 -8.70 -0.66 7.01
CA GLU A 95 -9.10 0.63 6.43
C GLU A 95 -10.54 1.01 6.77
N PHE A 96 -11.46 0.04 6.75
CA PHE A 96 -12.85 0.22 7.16
C PHE A 96 -12.93 0.64 8.63
N VAL A 97 -12.24 -0.07 9.52
CA VAL A 97 -12.24 0.21 10.97
C VAL A 97 -11.64 1.59 11.23
N HIS A 98 -10.54 1.97 10.58
CA HIS A 98 -9.97 3.33 10.69
C HIS A 98 -10.99 4.42 10.32
N ARG A 99 -11.89 4.15 9.38
CA ARG A 99 -12.97 5.08 8.99
C ARG A 99 -13.98 5.34 10.11
N HIS A 100 -14.18 4.37 11.01
CA HIS A 100 -15.19 4.41 12.06
C HIS A 100 -14.65 4.62 13.47
N VAL A 101 -13.34 4.45 13.68
CA VAL A 101 -12.71 4.51 14.99
C VAL A 101 -12.79 5.91 15.62
N ALA A 102 -12.99 5.94 16.93
CA ALA A 102 -12.85 7.13 17.77
C ALA A 102 -12.45 6.71 19.18
N TYR A 103 -11.61 7.52 19.85
CA TYR A 103 -11.18 7.23 21.20
C TYR A 103 -12.35 7.47 22.17
N PRO A 104 -12.80 6.46 22.92
CA PRO A 104 -13.93 6.59 23.84
C PRO A 104 -13.50 7.25 25.15
N MET A 105 -14.31 8.19 25.62
CA MET A 105 -14.11 8.92 26.86
C MET A 105 -15.34 8.73 27.75
N ASN A 106 -15.12 8.50 29.04
CA ASN A 106 -16.22 8.48 30.00
C ASN A 106 -16.76 9.90 30.18
N ALA A 107 -18.02 10.12 29.81
CA ALA A 107 -18.74 11.36 30.04
C ALA A 107 -19.40 11.32 31.43
N ASP A 108 -20.61 10.77 31.51
CA ASP A 108 -21.37 10.66 32.75
C ASP A 108 -21.37 9.23 33.31
N TRP A 109 -21.41 9.09 34.63
CA TRP A 109 -21.68 7.81 35.28
C TRP A 109 -23.17 7.65 35.54
N HIS A 110 -23.76 6.57 35.02
CA HIS A 110 -25.15 6.21 35.26
C HIS A 110 -25.24 5.14 36.35
N ALA A 111 -25.52 5.56 37.58
CA ALA A 111 -25.52 4.68 38.75
C ALA A 111 -26.57 3.55 38.69
N HIS A 112 -27.76 3.81 38.13
CA HIS A 112 -28.84 2.82 38.11
C HIS A 112 -28.46 1.54 37.35
N PHE A 113 -27.78 1.68 36.21
CA PHE A 113 -27.26 0.55 35.43
C PHE A 113 -25.77 0.29 35.65
N SER A 114 -25.10 1.10 36.47
CA SER A 114 -23.67 1.00 36.76
C SER A 114 -22.79 0.98 35.51
N HIS A 115 -23.01 1.93 34.60
CA HIS A 115 -22.17 2.11 33.41
C HIS A 115 -21.81 3.58 33.18
N HIS A 116 -20.77 3.81 32.37
CA HIS A 116 -20.48 5.13 31.83
C HIS A 116 -21.21 5.35 30.51
N HIS A 117 -21.71 6.56 30.32
CA HIS A 117 -22.02 7.08 28.99
C HIS A 117 -20.72 7.54 28.33
N LEU A 118 -20.63 7.36 27.02
CA LEU A 118 -19.43 7.62 26.24
C LEU A 118 -19.55 8.88 25.40
N ASP A 119 -18.47 9.66 25.40
CA ASP A 119 -18.15 10.69 24.39
C ASP A 119 -16.91 10.25 23.60
N PHE A 120 -16.55 10.96 22.53
CA PHE A 120 -15.59 10.48 21.53
C PHE A 120 -14.62 11.53 21.01
N ASP A 121 -13.33 11.20 21.01
CA ASP A 121 -12.28 11.95 20.32
C ASP A 121 -11.89 11.23 19.02
N GLY A 122 -12.36 11.77 17.90
CA GLY A 122 -12.10 11.22 16.56
C GLY A 122 -10.64 11.28 16.15
N PRO A 123 -9.99 12.47 16.12
CA PRO A 123 -8.57 12.61 15.79
C PRO A 123 -7.66 11.71 16.63
N ARG A 124 -7.86 11.67 17.96
CA ARG A 124 -7.09 10.80 18.84
C ARG A 124 -7.30 9.33 18.51
N GLY A 125 -8.55 8.90 18.31
CA GLY A 125 -8.87 7.52 17.97
C GLY A 125 -8.19 7.05 16.69
N LYS A 126 -8.17 7.91 15.65
CA LYS A 126 -7.48 7.60 14.39
C LYS A 126 -5.96 7.52 14.57
N ALA A 127 -5.36 8.46 15.29
CA ALA A 127 -3.92 8.48 15.52
C ALA A 127 -3.44 7.25 16.33
N GLU A 128 -4.15 6.90 17.40
CA GLU A 128 -3.82 5.71 18.19
C GLU A 128 -4.09 4.41 17.41
N PHE A 129 -5.17 4.34 16.63
CA PHE A 129 -5.43 3.19 15.75
C PHE A 129 -4.32 2.99 14.71
N LEU A 130 -3.86 4.07 14.06
CA LEU A 130 -2.74 4.02 13.11
C LEU A 130 -1.48 3.47 13.75
N ALA A 131 -1.16 3.90 14.98
CA ALA A 131 -0.02 3.40 15.72
C ALA A 131 -0.16 1.91 16.08
N GLU A 132 -1.32 1.49 16.62
CA GLU A 132 -1.57 0.10 17.01
C GLU A 132 -1.52 -0.87 15.82
N VAL A 133 -2.06 -0.47 14.65
CA VAL A 133 -2.00 -1.29 13.43
C VAL A 133 -0.56 -1.43 12.92
N ASN A 134 0.19 -0.34 12.88
CA ASN A 134 1.58 -0.37 12.40
C ASN A 134 2.51 -1.12 13.35
N ASP A 135 2.27 -1.08 14.66
CA ASP A 135 2.93 -1.95 15.64
C ASP A 135 2.61 -3.42 15.35
N LEU A 136 1.36 -3.74 14.97
CA LEU A 136 0.98 -5.10 14.62
C LEU A 136 1.70 -5.57 13.35
N PHE A 137 1.73 -4.78 12.27
CA PHE A 137 2.51 -5.11 11.07
C PHE A 137 3.99 -5.33 11.39
N THR A 138 4.57 -4.47 12.24
CA THR A 138 5.96 -4.56 12.67
C THR A 138 6.25 -5.88 13.41
N ARG A 139 5.38 -6.28 14.34
CA ARG A 139 5.54 -7.55 15.09
C ARG A 139 5.49 -8.79 14.22
N PHE A 140 4.70 -8.75 13.16
CA PHE A 140 4.56 -9.86 12.22
C PHE A 140 5.54 -9.77 11.04
N GLY A 141 6.42 -8.76 10.99
CA GLY A 141 7.38 -8.61 9.90
C GLY A 141 6.72 -8.26 8.56
N LEU A 142 5.49 -7.78 8.60
CA LEU A 142 4.72 -7.50 7.39
C LEU A 142 5.21 -6.21 6.73
N ALA A 143 5.44 -6.28 5.42
CA ALA A 143 5.86 -5.19 4.54
C ALA A 143 4.72 -4.22 4.21
N TYR A 144 3.87 -3.90 5.19
CA TYR A 144 2.74 -3.00 5.04
C TYR A 144 2.81 -1.85 6.04
N ARG A 145 2.19 -0.74 5.66
CA ARG A 145 1.98 0.41 6.54
C ARG A 145 0.58 0.97 6.29
N LEU A 146 -0.15 1.22 7.37
CA LEU A 146 -1.36 2.01 7.34
C LEU A 146 -0.98 3.49 7.48
N GLU A 147 -1.30 4.27 6.45
CA GLU A 147 -1.05 5.71 6.40
C GLU A 147 -2.37 6.48 6.30
N GLN A 148 -2.32 7.78 6.56
CA GLN A 148 -3.48 8.65 6.43
C GLN A 148 -3.28 9.62 5.25
N ASP A 149 -4.26 9.69 4.35
CA ASP A 149 -4.25 10.65 3.24
C ASP A 149 -4.62 12.08 3.71
N THR A 150 -4.52 13.04 2.78
CA THR A 150 -4.82 14.46 3.05
C THR A 150 -6.28 14.72 3.44
N GLU A 151 -7.18 13.79 3.17
CA GLU A 151 -8.60 13.85 3.54
C GLU A 151 -8.90 13.09 4.85
N GLY A 152 -7.87 12.56 5.51
CA GLY A 152 -7.99 11.88 6.79
C GLY A 152 -8.50 10.44 6.68
N ARG A 153 -8.46 9.82 5.50
CA ARG A 153 -8.77 8.39 5.29
C ARG A 153 -7.52 7.56 5.46
N GLY A 154 -7.70 6.35 5.97
CA GLY A 154 -6.62 5.41 6.19
C GLY A 154 -6.46 4.54 4.95
N HIS A 155 -5.23 4.32 4.52
CA HIS A 155 -4.91 3.46 3.39
C HIS A 155 -3.71 2.57 3.72
N VAL A 156 -3.84 1.27 3.48
CA VAL A 156 -2.73 0.32 3.61
C VAL A 156 -1.95 0.30 2.30
N GLY A 157 -0.65 0.60 2.37
CA GLY A 157 0.28 0.44 1.27
C GLY A 157 1.45 -0.49 1.64
N ARG A 158 2.07 -1.08 0.63
CA ARG A 158 3.37 -1.77 0.79
C ARG A 158 4.44 -0.77 1.20
N ILE A 159 5.35 -1.24 2.04
CA ILE A 159 6.62 -0.58 2.30
C ILE A 159 7.49 -0.80 1.07
N VAL A 160 7.90 0.29 0.44
CA VAL A 160 8.78 0.26 -0.72
C VAL A 160 10.17 0.80 -0.33
N PRO A 161 11.23 0.47 -1.09
CA PRO A 161 12.54 1.07 -0.87
C PRO A 161 12.47 2.60 -0.75
N PRO A 162 13.23 3.25 0.16
CA PRO A 162 13.14 4.70 0.42
C PRO A 162 13.31 5.59 -0.82
N THR A 163 14.07 5.13 -1.80
CA THR A 163 14.25 5.82 -3.08
C THR A 163 12.92 5.98 -3.83
N LEU A 164 12.04 4.98 -3.78
CA LEU A 164 10.68 5.04 -4.34
C LEU A 164 9.77 5.96 -3.51
N GLU A 165 9.84 5.89 -2.18
CA GLU A 165 9.05 6.78 -1.29
C GLU A 165 9.33 8.26 -1.59
N THR A 166 10.60 8.61 -1.78
CA THR A 166 11.01 10.00 -2.09
C THR A 166 10.34 10.52 -3.38
N ILE A 167 10.15 9.65 -4.37
CA ILE A 167 9.64 10.03 -5.69
C ILE A 167 8.13 10.28 -5.67
N ILE A 168 7.40 9.51 -4.86
CA ILE A 168 5.97 9.74 -4.61
C ILE A 168 5.73 11.18 -4.10
N VAL A 169 6.69 11.73 -3.35
CA VAL A 169 6.60 13.08 -2.79
C VAL A 169 6.99 14.17 -3.79
N VAL A 170 8.03 13.95 -4.59
CA VAL A 170 8.58 15.00 -5.49
C VAL A 170 7.80 15.09 -6.82
N GLY A 171 7.25 13.98 -7.30
CA GLY A 171 6.55 13.92 -8.58
C GLY A 171 7.49 13.86 -9.80
N PHE A 172 6.89 13.68 -10.98
CA PHE A 172 7.61 13.63 -12.26
C PHE A 172 7.27 14.85 -13.13
N HIS A 173 8.28 15.39 -13.79
CA HIS A 173 8.17 16.58 -14.65
C HIS A 173 8.95 16.36 -15.95
N THR A 174 8.57 15.35 -16.73
CA THR A 174 9.29 15.00 -17.96
C THR A 174 9.05 15.98 -19.11
N GLY A 175 8.01 16.80 -19.01
CA GLY A 175 7.48 17.63 -20.10
C GLY A 175 6.46 16.90 -20.97
N ASP A 176 6.19 15.62 -20.68
CA ASP A 176 5.16 14.79 -21.30
C ASP A 176 4.21 14.31 -20.21
N THR A 177 3.03 14.93 -20.13
CA THR A 177 2.05 14.65 -19.06
C THR A 177 1.60 13.19 -19.05
N THR A 178 1.51 12.55 -20.21
CA THR A 178 1.17 11.13 -20.30
C THR A 178 2.28 10.26 -19.71
N LEU A 179 3.55 10.60 -19.97
CA LEU A 179 4.67 9.88 -19.36
C LEU A 179 4.69 10.06 -17.83
N ASP A 180 4.44 11.27 -17.35
CA ASP A 180 4.37 11.58 -15.91
C ASP A 180 3.24 10.78 -15.24
N GLU A 181 2.03 10.78 -15.80
CA GLU A 181 0.88 10.02 -15.30
C GLU A 181 1.14 8.50 -15.29
N MET A 182 1.76 7.96 -16.34
CA MET A 182 2.11 6.54 -16.41
C MET A 182 3.16 6.16 -15.35
N LEU A 183 4.16 7.01 -15.12
CA LEU A 183 5.17 6.82 -14.07
C LEU A 183 4.52 6.79 -12.68
N GLU A 184 3.72 7.81 -12.35
CA GLU A 184 3.01 7.88 -11.07
C GLU A 184 2.09 6.67 -10.85
N ASN A 185 1.37 6.26 -11.90
CA ASN A 185 0.48 5.11 -11.81
C ASN A 185 1.25 3.79 -11.64
N SER A 186 2.40 3.61 -12.31
CA SER A 186 3.24 2.42 -12.11
C SER A 186 3.77 2.33 -10.68
N VAL A 187 4.21 3.45 -10.08
CA VAL A 187 4.67 3.49 -8.68
C VAL A 187 3.50 3.22 -7.72
N ARG A 188 2.32 3.78 -7.99
CA ARG A 188 1.11 3.54 -7.19
C ARG A 188 0.73 2.06 -7.19
N GLN A 189 0.68 1.42 -8.36
CA GLN A 189 0.34 0.01 -8.49
C GLN A 189 1.39 -0.90 -7.85
N PHE A 190 2.68 -0.54 -7.90
CA PHE A 190 3.74 -1.29 -7.23
C PHE A 190 3.59 -1.27 -5.70
N ARG A 191 3.05 -0.18 -5.17
CA ARG A 191 2.80 0.02 -3.74
C ARG A 191 1.49 -0.62 -3.26
N ASP A 192 0.60 -0.98 -4.18
CA ASP A 192 -0.67 -1.63 -3.85
C ASP A 192 -0.40 -3.00 -3.19
N PRO A 193 -1.06 -3.36 -2.08
CA PRO A 193 -0.94 -4.69 -1.48
C PRO A 193 -1.35 -5.85 -2.40
N ASN A 194 -2.16 -5.60 -3.43
CA ASN A 194 -2.67 -6.62 -4.34
C ASN A 194 -1.58 -7.14 -5.31
N PRO A 195 -1.25 -8.45 -5.30
CA PRO A 195 -0.24 -9.02 -6.20
C PRO A 195 -0.52 -8.82 -7.69
N THR A 196 -1.80 -8.79 -8.10
CA THR A 196 -2.13 -8.55 -9.51
C THR A 196 -1.79 -7.13 -9.96
N SER A 197 -1.83 -6.16 -9.03
CA SER A 197 -1.39 -4.79 -9.28
C SER A 197 0.12 -4.71 -9.53
N HIS A 198 0.93 -5.61 -8.95
CA HIS A 198 2.40 -5.59 -9.15
C HIS A 198 2.78 -5.94 -10.58
N ARG A 199 2.17 -6.99 -11.14
CA ARG A 199 2.41 -7.38 -12.53
C ARG A 199 2.03 -6.24 -13.48
N ALA A 200 0.85 -5.66 -13.26
CA ALA A 200 0.40 -4.49 -14.01
C ALA A 200 1.35 -3.28 -13.87
N ALA A 201 1.95 -3.08 -12.69
CA ALA A 201 2.96 -2.05 -12.47
C ALA A 201 4.21 -2.26 -13.34
N VAL A 202 4.71 -3.50 -13.44
CA VAL A 202 5.88 -3.84 -14.29
C VAL A 202 5.56 -3.64 -15.76
N GLU A 203 4.40 -4.09 -16.21
CA GLU A 203 3.92 -3.92 -17.59
C GLU A 203 3.83 -2.43 -17.96
N LEU A 204 3.18 -1.64 -17.11
CA LEU A 204 3.06 -0.20 -17.29
C LEU A 204 4.41 0.51 -17.25
N LEU A 205 5.32 0.12 -16.35
CA LEU A 205 6.66 0.69 -16.29
C LEU A 205 7.48 0.33 -17.56
N TRP A 206 7.16 -0.78 -18.22
CA TRP A 206 7.75 -1.12 -19.52
C TRP A 206 7.24 -0.20 -20.62
N ASP A 207 5.94 0.11 -20.65
CA ASP A 207 5.37 1.09 -21.57
C ASP A 207 5.94 2.51 -21.30
N VAL A 208 6.16 2.87 -20.03
CA VAL A 208 6.90 4.08 -19.63
C VAL A 208 8.29 4.07 -20.23
N PHE A 209 9.05 2.97 -20.08
CA PHE A 209 10.41 2.86 -20.61
C PHE A 209 10.44 3.00 -22.14
N GLU A 210 9.45 2.43 -22.82
CA GLU A 210 9.31 2.52 -24.27
C GLU A 210 8.98 3.95 -24.73
N ARG A 211 8.08 4.65 -24.02
CA ARG A 211 7.74 6.05 -24.27
C ARG A 211 8.92 6.98 -23.95
N LEU A 212 9.63 6.73 -22.86
CA LEU A 212 10.80 7.49 -22.42
C LEU A 212 11.85 7.57 -23.53
N LYS A 213 12.05 6.49 -24.29
CA LYS A 213 13.00 6.45 -25.42
C LYS A 213 12.64 7.40 -26.57
N THR A 214 11.47 8.02 -26.55
CA THR A 214 10.98 8.91 -27.63
C THR A 214 10.81 10.37 -27.21
N ILE A 215 11.10 10.74 -25.95
CA ILE A 215 10.79 12.08 -25.43
C ILE A 215 11.64 13.21 -26.01
N GLU A 216 12.83 12.90 -26.52
CA GLU A 216 13.74 13.93 -27.09
C GLU A 216 13.40 14.22 -28.55
N ILE A 217 12.99 13.18 -29.29
CA ILE A 217 12.59 13.28 -30.69
C ILE A 217 11.26 12.52 -30.88
N PRO A 218 10.11 13.20 -30.83
CA PRO A 218 8.79 12.59 -30.93
C PRO A 218 8.42 12.29 -32.39
N GLN A 219 9.26 11.50 -33.08
CA GLN A 219 9.07 11.09 -34.47
C GLN A 219 9.28 9.58 -34.61
N ASP A 220 8.36 8.94 -35.34
CA ASP A 220 8.47 7.52 -35.65
C ASP A 220 9.79 7.21 -36.37
N LYS A 221 10.35 6.01 -36.12
CA LYS A 221 11.65 5.51 -36.63
C LYS A 221 12.91 6.25 -36.15
N GLN A 222 12.79 7.26 -35.29
CA GLN A 222 13.94 7.95 -34.66
C GLN A 222 14.14 7.60 -33.18
N LYS A 223 13.45 6.56 -32.69
CA LYS A 223 13.55 6.09 -31.30
C LYS A 223 14.99 5.89 -30.81
N ASN A 224 15.85 5.27 -31.64
CA ASN A 224 17.25 5.03 -31.24
C ASN A 224 18.05 6.34 -31.11
N ALA A 225 17.82 7.30 -32.01
CA ALA A 225 18.47 8.62 -31.95
C ALA A 225 17.95 9.45 -30.76
N SER A 226 16.64 9.40 -30.48
CA SER A 226 16.04 10.02 -29.30
C SER A 226 16.60 9.45 -28.00
N ALA A 227 16.70 8.12 -27.90
CA ALA A 227 17.28 7.47 -26.73
C ALA A 227 18.77 7.83 -26.57
N ASP A 228 19.56 7.86 -27.65
CA ASP A 228 20.96 8.28 -27.61
C ASP A 228 21.11 9.74 -27.13
N GLN A 229 20.26 10.65 -27.61
CA GLN A 229 20.25 12.04 -27.17
C GLN A 229 19.88 12.16 -25.68
N LEU A 230 18.89 11.40 -25.22
CA LEU A 230 18.50 11.36 -23.80
C LEU A 230 19.66 10.88 -22.93
N LEU A 231 20.31 9.78 -23.31
CA LEU A 231 21.44 9.20 -22.58
C LEU A 231 22.66 10.11 -22.60
N THR A 232 22.89 10.82 -23.71
CA THR A 232 23.94 11.84 -23.82
C THR A 232 23.71 12.98 -22.83
N LYS A 233 22.46 13.46 -22.69
CA LYS A 233 22.11 14.49 -21.70
C LYS A 233 22.23 13.98 -20.26
N ALA A 234 21.91 12.70 -20.01
CA ALA A 234 21.90 12.11 -18.68
C ALA A 234 23.31 11.70 -18.17
N ALA A 235 24.27 11.54 -19.08
CA ALA A 235 25.64 11.15 -18.77
C ALA A 235 26.55 12.38 -18.62
N ASN A 236 27.35 12.40 -17.56
CA ASN A 236 28.37 13.43 -17.36
C ASN A 236 29.71 13.11 -18.06
N LYS A 237 29.91 11.85 -18.48
CA LYS A 237 31.09 11.34 -19.19
C LYS A 237 30.73 10.13 -20.05
N ASN A 238 31.57 9.80 -21.02
CA ASN A 238 31.34 8.71 -21.98
C ASN A 238 31.24 7.33 -21.32
N GLU A 239 31.98 7.08 -20.24
CA GLU A 239 31.93 5.81 -19.52
C GLU A 239 30.56 5.57 -18.88
N ILE A 240 29.96 6.63 -18.33
CA ILE A 240 28.60 6.57 -17.76
C ILE A 240 27.56 6.38 -18.87
N LYS A 241 27.73 7.05 -20.01
CA LYS A 241 26.85 6.87 -21.18
C LYS A 241 26.85 5.40 -21.62
N ALA A 242 28.02 4.79 -21.75
CA ALA A 242 28.14 3.38 -22.15
C ALA A 242 27.46 2.42 -21.17
N LEU A 243 27.54 2.67 -19.85
CA LEU A 243 26.81 1.89 -18.85
C LEU A 243 25.29 2.02 -19.00
N LEU A 244 24.78 3.24 -19.21
CA LEU A 244 23.34 3.46 -19.40
C LEU A 244 22.84 2.83 -20.71
N GLU A 245 23.62 2.91 -21.79
CA GLU A 245 23.31 2.25 -23.06
C GLU A 245 23.22 0.74 -22.90
N ALA A 246 24.18 0.14 -22.18
CA ALA A 246 24.18 -1.29 -21.89
C ALA A 246 22.93 -1.71 -21.10
N GLU A 247 22.52 -0.94 -20.09
CA GLU A 247 21.28 -1.21 -19.35
C GLU A 247 20.03 -1.04 -20.22
N PHE A 248 19.95 0.01 -21.05
CA PHE A 248 18.82 0.21 -21.96
C PHE A 248 18.70 -0.94 -22.98
N ALA A 249 19.84 -1.43 -23.48
CA ALA A 249 19.88 -2.58 -24.37
C ALA A 249 19.46 -3.87 -23.65
N ALA A 250 19.94 -4.10 -22.43
CA ALA A 250 19.58 -5.26 -21.62
C ALA A 250 18.08 -5.29 -21.30
N LEU A 251 17.50 -4.17 -20.83
CA LEU A 251 16.07 -4.03 -20.55
C LEU A 251 15.22 -4.21 -21.82
N THR A 252 15.67 -3.69 -22.96
CA THR A 252 14.99 -3.92 -24.24
C THR A 252 15.03 -5.41 -24.63
N GLY A 253 16.16 -6.09 -24.41
CA GLY A 253 16.29 -7.53 -24.63
C GLY A 253 15.34 -8.34 -23.75
N ILE A 254 15.25 -8.01 -22.46
CA ILE A 254 14.35 -8.68 -21.51
C ILE A 254 12.89 -8.50 -21.93
N GLY A 255 12.44 -7.27 -22.22
CA GLY A 255 11.05 -7.02 -22.64
C GLY A 255 10.63 -7.77 -23.91
N ASN A 256 11.60 -8.02 -24.80
CA ASN A 256 11.36 -8.78 -26.03
C ASN A 256 11.39 -10.29 -25.81
N GLY A 257 12.16 -10.80 -24.85
CA GLY A 257 12.37 -12.23 -24.63
C GLY A 257 11.40 -12.90 -23.66
N TYR A 258 10.80 -12.13 -22.75
CA TYR A 258 9.94 -12.65 -21.67
C TYR A 258 8.48 -12.22 -21.85
N THR A 259 7.55 -12.96 -21.23
CA THR A 259 6.12 -12.66 -21.21
C THR A 259 5.78 -11.52 -20.25
N ILE A 260 6.40 -10.36 -20.46
CA ILE A 260 6.10 -9.12 -19.73
C ILE A 260 5.09 -8.31 -20.55
N ARG A 261 5.38 -8.07 -21.82
CA ARG A 261 4.52 -7.28 -22.72
C ARG A 261 3.80 -8.11 -23.79
N HIS A 262 4.34 -9.29 -24.07
CA HIS A 262 3.92 -10.13 -25.18
C HIS A 262 3.67 -11.54 -24.67
N HIS A 263 2.41 -11.98 -24.68
CA HIS A 263 2.00 -13.31 -24.21
C HIS A 263 2.12 -14.39 -25.29
N GLU A 264 3.11 -14.26 -26.17
CA GLU A 264 3.34 -15.22 -27.22
C GLU A 264 3.87 -16.53 -26.61
N THR A 265 3.34 -17.67 -27.06
CA THR A 265 3.53 -18.99 -26.42
C THR A 265 4.97 -19.51 -26.40
N TYR A 266 5.89 -18.84 -27.10
CA TYR A 266 7.30 -19.23 -27.22
C TYR A 266 8.25 -18.37 -26.37
N LYS A 267 7.74 -17.36 -25.64
CA LYS A 267 8.54 -16.52 -24.75
C LYS A 267 8.67 -17.15 -23.36
N THR A 268 9.75 -16.80 -22.66
CA THR A 268 9.99 -17.31 -21.30
C THR A 268 9.05 -16.64 -20.31
N SER A 269 8.39 -17.44 -19.47
CA SER A 269 7.51 -16.95 -18.41
C SER A 269 8.31 -16.36 -17.24
N ILE A 270 7.75 -15.35 -16.60
CA ILE A 270 8.19 -14.87 -15.28
C ILE A 270 7.10 -15.25 -14.31
N ASP A 271 7.45 -16.12 -13.36
CA ASP A 271 6.45 -16.85 -12.58
C ASP A 271 6.32 -16.34 -11.14
N THR A 272 7.35 -15.70 -10.61
CA THR A 272 7.40 -15.29 -9.19
C THR A 272 7.25 -13.78 -9.03
N ASP A 273 6.57 -13.36 -7.94
CA ASP A 273 6.40 -11.94 -7.63
C ASP A 273 7.74 -11.28 -7.25
N LEU A 274 8.67 -12.06 -6.68
CA LEU A 274 10.05 -11.62 -6.44
C LEU A 274 10.78 -11.20 -7.73
N ASP A 275 10.59 -11.95 -8.82
CA ASP A 275 11.19 -11.61 -10.11
C ASP A 275 10.56 -10.35 -10.72
N PHE A 276 9.25 -10.17 -10.57
CA PHE A 276 8.55 -8.95 -10.97
C PHE A 276 9.04 -7.74 -10.17
N ASP A 277 9.16 -7.87 -8.85
CA ASP A 277 9.65 -6.80 -7.96
C ASP A 277 11.09 -6.41 -8.30
N TRP A 278 11.97 -7.41 -8.53
CA TRP A 278 13.33 -7.15 -8.98
C TRP A 278 13.38 -6.42 -10.33
N LEU A 279 12.57 -6.86 -11.31
CA LEU A 279 12.51 -6.22 -12.63
C LEU A 279 11.99 -4.79 -12.54
N PHE A 280 10.95 -4.55 -11.75
CA PHE A 280 10.43 -3.22 -11.49
C PHE A 280 11.55 -2.32 -10.95
N LEU A 281 12.20 -2.74 -9.85
CA LEU A 281 13.24 -1.96 -9.19
C LEU A 281 14.44 -1.71 -10.12
N ARG A 282 14.87 -2.72 -10.88
CA ARG A 282 15.96 -2.59 -11.85
C ARG A 282 15.62 -1.54 -12.92
N MET A 283 14.48 -1.68 -13.59
CA MET A 283 14.08 -0.77 -14.66
C MET A 283 13.84 0.64 -14.12
N PHE A 284 13.15 0.74 -12.98
CA PHE A 284 12.85 2.00 -12.33
C PHE A 284 14.13 2.74 -11.93
N SER A 285 15.14 2.04 -11.40
CA SER A 285 16.41 2.66 -10.99
C SER A 285 17.11 3.37 -12.16
N VAL A 286 17.07 2.77 -13.36
CA VAL A 286 17.67 3.32 -14.58
C VAL A 286 16.85 4.51 -15.09
N ILE A 287 15.53 4.39 -15.14
CA ILE A 287 14.63 5.49 -15.52
C ILE A 287 14.85 6.68 -14.59
N TRP A 288 14.80 6.46 -13.28
CA TRP A 288 15.00 7.50 -12.27
C TRP A 288 16.37 8.18 -12.42
N ARG A 289 17.43 7.39 -12.60
CA ARG A 289 18.79 7.93 -12.79
C ARG A 289 18.86 8.85 -14.02
N VAL A 290 18.15 8.52 -15.10
CA VAL A 290 18.08 9.33 -16.32
C VAL A 290 17.26 10.60 -16.07
N LEU A 291 16.06 10.48 -15.51
CA LEU A 291 15.18 11.62 -15.25
C LEU A 291 15.85 12.65 -14.34
N ARG A 292 16.44 12.20 -13.23
CA ARG A 292 17.13 13.06 -12.26
C ARG A 292 18.32 13.80 -12.88
N ALA A 293 19.09 13.13 -13.73
CA ALA A 293 20.22 13.74 -14.43
C ALA A 293 19.80 14.86 -15.37
N THR A 294 18.61 14.73 -15.92
CA THR A 294 18.03 15.66 -16.88
C THR A 294 17.10 16.69 -16.27
N GLY A 295 17.00 16.74 -14.93
CA GLY A 295 16.16 17.71 -14.22
C GLY A 295 14.65 17.49 -14.40
N ARG A 296 14.21 16.23 -14.51
CA ARG A 296 12.81 15.82 -14.74
C ARG A 296 12.13 15.20 -13.51
N VAL A 297 12.80 15.27 -12.37
CA VAL A 297 12.36 14.96 -11.00
C VAL A 297 13.09 15.91 -10.05
#